data_AF-A0A851LLL9-F1
#
_entry.id   AF-A0A851LLL9-F1
#
_cell.length_a   1.000
_cell.length_b   1.000
_cell.length_c   1.000
_cell.angle_alpha   90.00
_cell.angle_beta   90.00
_cell.angle_gamma   90.00
#
_symmetry.space_group_name_H-M   'P 1'
#
loop_
_entity.id
_entity.type
_entity.pdbx_description
1 polymer ?
#
loop_
_entity_poly.entity_id
_entity_poly.type
_entity_poly.pdbx_seq_one_letter_code
_entity_poly.pdbx_strand_id
1 'polypeptide(L)'
;QNEWRMFRVQFGGDSKEQMLGHCCSCVQKLAEYVPVEVTEEQSQQLYYSLHQLSNGENQAKDTEQSASVLHTPDELLSDSCISFGERRSVAQLAQSVLTKKAELPRASRHSVWPAQELGPFIRLCLMDQNFPAFVEDVEKELKKLTEG
;
A
#
# COMPACT_ATOMS: atom_id res chain seq x y z
N GLN A 1 -23.18 8.63 12.83
CA GLN A 1 -23.76 7.93 11.67
C GLN A 1 -22.64 7.09 11.08
N ASN A 2 -22.58 5.80 11.37
CA ASN A 2 -21.54 4.91 10.84
C ASN A 2 -22.10 4.22 9.60
N GLU A 3 -22.00 4.89 8.45
CA GLU A 3 -22.31 4.28 7.16
C GLU A 3 -21.04 3.70 6.55
N TRP A 4 -20.95 2.38 6.50
CA TRP A 4 -19.94 1.68 5.71
C TRP A 4 -20.39 1.68 4.25
N ARG A 5 -19.47 1.99 3.33
CA ARG A 5 -19.74 1.98 1.89
C ARG A 5 -18.76 1.04 1.21
N MET A 6 -19.29 0.19 0.33
CA MET A 6 -18.53 -0.75 -0.47
C MET A 6 -18.39 -0.20 -1.89
N PHE A 7 -17.20 -0.35 -2.47
CA PHE A 7 -16.98 -0.08 -3.88
C PHE A 7 -16.18 -1.22 -4.50
N ARG A 8 -16.26 -1.34 -5.83
CA ARG A 8 -15.53 -2.32 -6.63
C ARG A 8 -14.77 -1.59 -7.73
N VAL A 9 -13.62 -2.13 -8.09
CA VAL A 9 -12.73 -1.57 -9.13
C VAL A 9 -12.41 -2.66 -10.13
N GLN A 10 -12.31 -2.29 -11.41
CA GLN A 10 -11.86 -3.15 -12.49
C GLN A 10 -10.68 -2.47 -13.18
N PHE A 11 -9.58 -3.21 -13.37
CA PHE A 11 -8.40 -2.71 -14.05
C PHE A 11 -8.56 -2.86 -15.56
N GLY A 12 -8.26 -1.79 -16.31
CA GLY A 12 -8.25 -1.82 -17.78
C GLY A 12 -6.93 -2.33 -18.36
N GLY A 13 -6.96 -2.71 -19.63
CA GLY A 13 -5.81 -3.18 -20.42
C GLY A 13 -6.27 -3.71 -21.78
N ASP A 14 -5.33 -3.80 -22.72
CA ASP A 14 -5.58 -4.28 -24.09
C ASP A 14 -5.66 -5.82 -24.16
N SER A 15 -5.21 -6.50 -23.10
CA SER A 15 -5.32 -7.95 -22.93
C SER A 15 -5.65 -8.34 -21.48
N LYS A 16 -6.10 -9.58 -21.30
CA LYS A 16 -6.39 -10.15 -19.98
C LYS A 16 -5.14 -10.20 -19.10
N GLU A 17 -3.99 -10.51 -19.70
CA GLU A 17 -2.71 -10.59 -19.02
C GLU A 17 -2.27 -9.21 -18.52
N GLN A 18 -2.48 -8.17 -19.32
CA GLN A 18 -2.17 -6.79 -18.92
C GLN A 18 -3.08 -6.29 -17.79
N MET A 19 -4.40 -6.55 -17.90
CA MET A 19 -5.36 -6.24 -16.84
C MET A 19 -5.00 -6.94 -15.52
N LEU A 20 -4.59 -8.21 -15.60
CA LEU A 20 -4.15 -8.99 -14.44
C LEU A 20 -2.87 -8.41 -13.85
N GLY A 21 -1.88 -8.08 -14.69
CA GLY A 21 -0.63 -7.45 -14.25
C GLY A 21 -0.86 -6.13 -13.51
N HIS A 22 -1.76 -5.27 -14.02
CA HIS A 22 -2.16 -4.04 -13.34
C HIS A 22 -2.82 -4.31 -11.98
N CYS A 23 -3.70 -5.31 -11.91
CA CYS A 23 -4.32 -5.74 -10.65
C CYS A 23 -3.27 -6.24 -9.65
N CYS A 24 -2.37 -7.14 -10.06
CA CYS A 24 -1.28 -7.67 -9.24
C CYS A 24 -0.43 -6.56 -8.64
N SER A 25 0.03 -5.63 -9.50
CA SER A 25 0.89 -4.53 -9.08
C SER A 25 0.20 -3.61 -8.07
N CYS A 26 -1.10 -3.36 -8.26
CA CYS A 26 -1.91 -2.58 -7.32
C CYS A 26 -2.05 -3.29 -5.97
N VAL A 27 -2.41 -4.57 -5.97
CA VAL A 27 -2.54 -5.37 -4.74
C VAL A 27 -1.22 -5.46 -3.99
N GLN A 28 -0.10 -5.65 -4.69
CA GLN A 28 1.24 -5.70 -4.09
C GLN A 28 1.58 -4.39 -3.38
N LYS A 29 1.31 -3.24 -4.00
CA LYS A 29 1.51 -1.93 -3.37
C LYS A 29 0.56 -1.70 -2.20
N LEU A 30 -0.70 -2.11 -2.31
CA LEU A 30 -1.70 -1.97 -1.23
C LEU A 30 -1.33 -2.81 -0.01
N ALA A 31 -0.77 -4.01 -0.24
CA ALA A 31 -0.33 -4.92 0.82
C ALA A 31 0.77 -4.33 1.72
N GLU A 32 1.49 -3.28 1.29
CA GLU A 32 2.44 -2.55 2.13
C GLU A 32 1.76 -1.74 3.24
N TYR A 33 0.47 -1.41 3.10
CA TYR A 33 -0.27 -0.52 4.00
C TYR A 33 -1.44 -1.20 4.72
N VAL A 34 -2.12 -2.14 4.06
CA VAL A 34 -3.28 -2.85 4.60
C VAL A 34 -3.24 -4.32 4.20
N PRO A 35 -3.62 -5.26 5.08
CA PRO A 35 -3.80 -6.65 4.68
C PRO A 35 -4.85 -6.74 3.57
N VAL A 36 -4.46 -7.29 2.42
CA VAL A 36 -5.38 -7.56 1.29
C VAL A 36 -5.61 -9.05 1.23
N GLU A 37 -6.86 -9.47 1.37
CA GLU A 37 -7.25 -10.88 1.26
C GLU A 37 -7.30 -11.30 -0.22
N VAL A 38 -6.69 -12.45 -0.53
CA VAL A 38 -6.69 -13.03 -1.88
C VAL A 38 -7.33 -14.41 -1.81
N THR A 39 -8.36 -14.65 -2.62
CA THR A 39 -9.05 -15.95 -2.69
C THR A 39 -8.20 -17.00 -3.42
N GLU A 40 -8.21 -18.22 -2.90
CA GLU A 40 -7.26 -19.31 -3.17
C GLU A 40 -7.24 -19.83 -4.63
N GLU A 41 -8.27 -19.55 -5.42
CA GLU A 41 -8.34 -19.93 -6.84
C GLU A 41 -7.62 -18.92 -7.76
N GLN A 42 -7.47 -17.67 -7.33
CA GLN A 42 -6.75 -16.62 -8.08
C GLN A 42 -5.31 -16.43 -7.59
N SER A 43 -5.01 -16.89 -6.38
CA SER A 43 -3.68 -16.79 -5.78
C SER A 43 -2.60 -17.45 -6.66
N GLN A 44 -2.85 -18.63 -7.24
CA GLN A 44 -1.87 -19.33 -8.08
C GLN A 44 -1.44 -18.50 -9.30
N GLN A 45 -2.38 -17.80 -9.93
CA GLN A 45 -2.10 -16.97 -11.11
C GLN A 45 -1.42 -15.64 -10.72
N LEU A 46 -1.83 -15.04 -9.59
CA LEU A 46 -1.21 -13.83 -9.05
C LEU A 46 0.22 -14.09 -8.58
N TYR A 47 0.48 -15.17 -7.84
CA TYR A 47 1.84 -15.56 -7.41
C TYR A 47 2.74 -15.84 -8.63
N TYR A 48 2.23 -16.52 -9.66
CA TYR A 48 2.99 -16.77 -10.90
C TYR A 48 3.36 -15.46 -11.63
N SER A 49 2.43 -14.50 -11.71
CA SER A 49 2.69 -13.17 -12.30
C SER A 49 3.63 -12.32 -11.44
N LEU A 50 3.52 -12.39 -10.11
CA LEU A 50 4.42 -11.72 -9.16
C LEU A 50 5.86 -12.23 -9.30
N HIS A 51 6.05 -13.54 -9.44
CA HIS A 51 7.37 -14.15 -9.65
C HIS A 51 7.97 -13.82 -11.02
N GLN A 52 7.16 -13.71 -12.08
CA GLN A 52 7.65 -13.30 -13.40
C GLN A 52 8.14 -11.85 -13.44
N LEU A 53 7.46 -10.93 -12.73
CA LEU A 53 7.88 -9.51 -12.67
C LEU A 53 9.18 -9.32 -11.86
N SER A 54 9.43 -10.17 -10.86
CA SER A 54 10.67 -10.12 -10.06
C SER A 54 11.92 -10.60 -10.81
N ASN A 55 11.77 -11.36 -11.90
CA ASN A 55 12.90 -11.96 -12.64
C ASN A 55 13.27 -11.21 -13.94
N GLY A 56 12.64 -10.06 -14.22
CA GLY A 56 12.77 -9.36 -15.50
C GLY A 56 14.04 -8.52 -15.70
N GLU A 57 14.91 -8.36 -14.70
CA GLU A 57 16.04 -7.40 -14.78
C GLU A 57 17.44 -8.00 -14.99
N ASN A 58 17.62 -9.33 -15.12
CA ASN A 58 18.96 -9.87 -15.36
C ASN A 58 19.01 -10.99 -16.41
N GLN A 59 19.45 -10.57 -17.60
CA GLN A 59 20.36 -11.26 -18.52
C GLN A 59 19.92 -12.57 -19.21
N ALA A 60 20.20 -12.55 -20.51
CA ALA A 60 20.14 -13.64 -21.47
C ALA A 60 20.91 -14.92 -21.08
N LYS A 61 20.41 -16.04 -21.63
CA LYS A 61 21.05 -17.31 -22.04
C LYS A 61 20.63 -18.58 -21.29
N ASP A 62 20.04 -19.46 -22.11
CA ASP A 62 20.28 -20.90 -22.25
C ASP A 62 20.04 -21.89 -21.10
N THR A 63 19.15 -22.83 -21.45
CA THR A 63 19.24 -24.28 -21.23
C THR A 63 18.80 -24.86 -19.87
N GLU A 64 17.66 -25.56 -19.97
CA GLU A 64 17.29 -26.84 -19.36
C GLU A 64 18.22 -27.40 -18.25
N GLN A 65 17.69 -27.60 -17.04
CA GLN A 65 17.51 -28.93 -16.42
C GLN A 65 17.15 -28.84 -14.92
N SER A 66 16.06 -29.55 -14.60
CA SER A 66 15.96 -30.55 -13.53
C SER A 66 16.14 -30.16 -12.05
N ALA A 67 15.06 -30.42 -11.31
CA ALA A 67 15.03 -31.13 -10.02
C ALA A 67 15.75 -30.52 -8.79
N SER A 68 14.95 -30.13 -7.78
CA SER A 68 15.24 -30.48 -6.38
C SER A 68 13.99 -30.26 -5.51
N VAL A 69 13.34 -31.33 -5.05
CA VAL A 69 13.44 -31.88 -3.67
C VAL A 69 12.53 -31.14 -2.67
N LEU A 70 11.49 -31.89 -2.30
CA LEU A 70 10.58 -31.73 -1.17
C LEU A 70 11.31 -31.79 0.19
N HIS A 71 10.65 -31.20 1.20
CA HIS A 71 10.88 -31.23 2.68
C HIS A 71 11.50 -29.93 3.21
N THR A 72 10.94 -29.18 4.18
CA THR A 72 9.92 -29.43 5.22
C THR A 72 9.24 -28.11 5.63
N PRO A 73 7.96 -28.11 6.06
CA PRO A 73 7.32 -26.97 6.72
C PRO A 73 7.81 -26.88 8.17
N ASP A 74 8.49 -25.79 8.54
CA ASP A 74 8.62 -25.42 9.95
C ASP A 74 7.62 -24.30 10.24
N GLU A 75 6.67 -24.70 11.05
CA GLU A 75 5.47 -24.03 11.49
C GLU A 75 5.84 -22.99 12.56
N LEU A 76 5.87 -21.72 12.17
CA LEU A 76 5.65 -20.62 13.12
C LEU A 76 4.68 -19.63 12.48
N LEU A 77 3.42 -20.06 12.47
CA LEU A 77 2.27 -19.17 12.43
C LEU A 77 2.39 -18.19 13.60
N SER A 78 2.97 -17.02 13.35
CA SER A 78 2.79 -15.88 14.23
C SER A 78 1.38 -15.35 13.99
N ASP A 79 0.44 -15.96 14.71
CA ASP A 79 -0.85 -15.37 15.05
C ASP A 79 -0.59 -13.99 15.66
N SER A 80 -0.68 -12.96 14.83
CA SER A 80 -0.77 -11.58 15.32
C SER A 80 -1.85 -10.84 14.55
N CYS A 81 -3.02 -11.47 14.46
CA CYS A 81 -4.27 -10.74 14.33
C CYS A 81 -4.96 -10.69 15.70
N ILE A 82 -5.51 -9.52 16.04
CA ILE A 82 -6.48 -9.26 17.12
C ILE A 82 -6.00 -9.17 18.60
N SER A 83 -4.76 -8.76 18.87
CA SER A 83 -4.49 -8.10 20.16
C SER A 83 -4.68 -6.60 19.97
N PHE A 84 -5.85 -6.07 20.33
CA PHE A 84 -5.90 -4.67 20.76
C PHE A 84 -4.92 -4.57 21.93
N GLY A 85 -3.71 -4.10 21.61
CA GLY A 85 -2.56 -4.14 22.49
C GLY A 85 -2.93 -3.68 23.88
N GLU A 86 -2.42 -4.43 24.87
CA GLU A 86 -2.35 -4.10 26.29
C GLU A 86 -2.51 -2.59 26.54
N ARG A 87 -3.56 -2.18 27.28
CA ARG A 87 -3.81 -0.76 27.58
C ARG A 87 -2.59 -0.15 28.29
N ARG A 88 -1.80 0.63 27.57
CA ARG A 88 -0.64 1.35 28.13
C ARG A 88 -1.07 2.70 28.69
N SER A 89 -0.47 3.10 29.82
CA SER A 89 -0.64 4.46 30.32
C SER A 89 0.06 5.47 29.39
N VAL A 90 -0.40 6.72 29.42
CA VAL A 90 0.23 7.82 28.64
C VAL A 90 1.72 7.96 28.98
N ALA A 91 2.10 7.74 30.24
CA ALA A 91 3.50 7.76 30.67
C ALA A 91 4.33 6.63 30.03
N GLN A 92 3.79 5.41 29.97
CA GLN A 92 4.45 4.27 29.30
C GLN A 92 4.58 4.50 27.80
N LEU A 93 3.59 5.13 27.16
CA LEU A 93 3.65 5.56 25.77
C LEU A 93 4.74 6.60 25.54
N ALA A 94 4.80 7.65 26.35
CA ALA A 94 5.82 8.71 26.24
C ALA A 94 7.23 8.13 26.37
N GLN A 95 7.46 7.25 27.35
CA GLN A 95 8.75 6.58 27.53
C GLN A 95 9.11 5.68 26.34
N SER A 96 8.13 4.97 25.76
CA SER A 96 8.39 4.16 24.56
C SER A 96 8.78 5.00 23.34
N VAL A 97 8.22 6.21 23.19
CA VAL A 97 8.56 7.13 22.09
C VAL A 97 9.95 7.74 22.31
N LEU A 98 10.30 8.07 23.55
CA LEU A 98 11.59 8.67 23.89
C LEU A 98 12.75 7.67 23.86
N THR A 99 12.49 6.40 24.22
CA THR A 99 13.53 5.36 24.34
C THR A 99 13.80 4.66 23.01
N LYS A 100 12.79 4.54 22.13
CA LYS A 100 13.02 4.02 20.77
C LYS A 100 13.59 5.13 19.91
N LYS A 101 14.68 4.82 19.19
CA LYS A 101 15.14 5.65 18.07
C LYS A 101 13.96 5.81 17.13
N ALA A 102 13.55 7.05 16.85
CA ALA A 102 12.41 7.34 16.00
C ALA A 102 12.72 6.89 14.57
N GLU A 103 12.52 5.61 14.28
CA GLU A 103 12.39 5.14 12.93
C GLU A 103 11.04 5.63 12.43
N LEU A 104 11.09 6.77 11.74
CA LEU A 104 9.99 7.30 10.96
C LEU A 104 9.32 6.13 10.21
N PRO A 105 7.99 5.94 10.38
CA PRO A 105 7.25 4.87 9.71
C PRO A 105 7.64 4.84 8.24
N ARG A 106 7.82 3.66 7.63
CA ARG A 106 8.23 3.54 6.21
C ARG A 106 7.39 4.44 5.29
N ALA A 107 6.09 4.62 5.60
CA ALA A 107 5.19 5.55 4.92
C ALA A 107 5.70 7.00 4.81
N SER A 108 6.43 7.50 5.82
CA SER A 108 7.04 8.84 5.82
C SER A 108 8.39 8.93 5.08
N ARG A 109 8.96 7.81 4.64
CA ARG A 109 10.20 7.81 3.83
C ARG A 109 9.95 8.07 2.35
N HIS A 110 8.71 7.97 1.88
CA HIS A 110 8.34 8.06 0.47
C HIS A 110 7.67 9.38 0.07
N SER A 111 7.57 10.36 0.98
CA SER A 111 6.71 11.52 0.79
C SER A 111 7.47 12.75 0.28
N VAL A 112 7.78 12.74 -1.02
CA VAL A 112 7.71 13.95 -1.85
C VAL A 112 6.91 13.55 -3.08
N TRP A 113 5.59 13.64 -2.97
CA TRP A 113 4.74 13.44 -4.13
C TRP A 113 4.96 14.61 -5.09
N PRO A 114 5.38 14.36 -6.34
CA PRO A 114 5.46 15.42 -7.32
C PRO A 114 4.05 15.96 -7.57
N ALA A 115 3.91 17.29 -7.64
CA ALA A 115 2.62 17.95 -7.83
C ALA A 115 1.86 17.43 -9.08
N GLN A 116 2.61 16.96 -10.08
CA GLN A 116 2.11 16.37 -11.32
C GLN A 116 1.29 15.09 -11.10
N GLU A 117 1.54 14.34 -10.02
CA GLU A 117 0.83 13.08 -9.71
C GLU A 117 -0.42 13.30 -8.86
N LEU A 118 -0.70 14.53 -8.42
CA LEU A 118 -1.83 14.82 -7.54
C LEU A 118 -3.18 14.81 -8.25
N GLY A 119 -3.20 14.84 -9.59
CA GLY A 119 -4.42 14.97 -10.40
C GLY A 119 -5.57 14.01 -10.05
N PRO A 120 -5.35 12.69 -9.93
CA PRO A 120 -6.39 11.75 -9.52
C PRO A 120 -6.98 12.04 -8.13
N PHE A 121 -6.15 12.50 -7.19
CA PHE A 121 -6.58 12.82 -5.82
C PHE A 121 -7.36 14.12 -5.78
N ILE A 122 -6.93 15.15 -6.51
CA ILE A 122 -7.70 16.40 -6.66
C ILE A 122 -9.09 16.09 -7.22
N ARG A 123 -9.18 15.22 -8.23
CA ARG A 123 -10.48 14.81 -8.80
C ARG A 123 -11.39 14.13 -7.77
N LEU A 124 -10.82 13.28 -6.91
CA LEU A 124 -11.57 12.66 -5.82
C LEU A 124 -12.05 13.70 -4.80
N CYS A 125 -11.19 14.64 -4.41
CA CYS A 125 -11.55 15.72 -3.47
C CYS A 125 -12.64 16.64 -4.04
N LEU A 126 -12.62 16.93 -5.35
CA LEU A 126 -13.64 17.71 -6.04
C LEU A 126 -15.03 17.05 -6.07
N MET A 127 -15.15 15.77 -5.67
CA MET A 127 -16.46 15.15 -5.43
C MET A 127 -17.15 15.71 -4.18
N ASP A 128 -16.40 16.32 -3.26
CA ASP A 128 -16.95 17.12 -2.17
C ASP A 128 -17.10 18.58 -2.63
N GLN A 129 -18.35 19.04 -2.66
CA GLN A 129 -18.70 20.41 -3.05
C GLN A 129 -18.06 21.49 -2.16
N ASN A 130 -17.67 21.17 -0.93
CA ASN A 130 -17.04 22.13 0.00
C ASN A 130 -15.53 22.23 -0.19
N PHE A 131 -14.91 21.28 -0.90
CA PHE A 131 -13.47 21.20 -1.05
C PHE A 131 -12.85 22.46 -1.68
N PRO A 132 -13.41 23.07 -2.76
CA PRO A 132 -12.84 24.29 -3.33
C PRO A 132 -12.75 25.46 -2.35
N ALA A 133 -13.82 25.71 -1.58
CA ALA A 133 -13.85 26.79 -0.60
C ALA A 133 -12.84 26.55 0.55
N PHE A 134 -12.73 25.30 1.01
CA PHE A 134 -11.72 24.92 2.00
C PHE A 134 -10.29 25.16 1.49
N VAL A 135 -10.00 24.84 0.23
CA VAL A 135 -8.66 25.08 -0.36
C VAL A 135 -8.34 26.57 -0.42
N GLU A 136 -9.30 27.42 -0.78
CA GLU A 136 -9.14 28.88 -0.75
C GLU A 136 -8.82 29.41 0.66
N ASP A 137 -9.52 28.92 1.68
CA ASP A 137 -9.26 29.29 3.08
C ASP A 137 -7.86 28.86 3.53
N VAL A 138 -7.43 27.64 3.17
CA VAL A 138 -6.08 27.15 3.47
C VAL A 138 -5.02 28.01 2.77
N GLU A 139 -5.21 28.35 1.49
CA GLU A 139 -4.27 29.20 0.76
C GLU A 139 -4.15 30.58 1.41
N LYS A 140 -5.27 31.15 1.87
CA LYS A 140 -5.30 32.42 2.59
C LYS A 140 -4.54 32.36 3.92
N GLU A 141 -4.74 31.30 4.71
CA GLU A 141 -4.00 31.14 5.96
C GLU A 141 -2.49 30.91 5.71
N LEU A 142 -2.12 30.14 4.68
CA LEU A 142 -0.72 29.94 4.31
C LEU A 142 -0.05 31.25 3.91
N LYS A 143 -0.70 32.08 3.08
CA LYS A 143 -0.18 33.39 2.69
C LYS A 143 0.13 34.27 3.91
N LYS A 144 -0.76 34.31 4.91
CA LYS A 144 -0.51 35.06 6.15
C LYS A 144 0.75 34.60 6.89
N LEU A 145 1.08 33.30 6.84
CA LEU A 145 2.24 32.74 7.52
C LEU A 145 3.55 32.97 6.76
N THR A 146 3.50 33.03 5.42
CA THR A 146 4.68 33.22 4.57
C THR A 146 4.97 34.69 4.23
N GLU A 147 3.99 35.58 4.34
CA GLU A 147 4.12 37.02 4.07
C GLU A 147 4.27 37.87 5.36
N GLY A 148 4.55 37.22 6.50
CA GLY A 148 4.80 37.85 7.81
C GLY A 148 6.25 38.25 8.06
#